data_AF-A0A7V9L3U2-F1
#
_entry.id   AF-A0A7V9L3U2-F1
#
_cell.length_a   1.000
_cell.length_b   1.000
_cell.length_c   1.000
_cell.angle_alpha   90.00
_cell.angle_beta   90.00
_cell.angle_gamma   90.00
#
_symmetry.space_group_name_H-M   'P 1'
#
loop_
_entity.id
_entity.type
_entity.pdbx_description
1 polymer ?
#
loop_
_entity_poly.entity_id
_entity_poly.type
_entity_poly.pdbx_seq_one_letter_code
_entity_poly.pdbx_strand_id
1 'polypeptide(L)'
;MLARLVGELEEPFRETILLRYAEGLEPTQIARRLGIPASTVRWRIKEGLERLRRGLDDAHGGDRKLWLLALAPIALWPRETRAAPAVPVALTILAVGAVAGIALLVAGVRSQSSTPSQTANSRGSGASMAERQSLRTEASWFVQP
;
A
#
# COMPACT_ATOMS: atom_id res chain seq x y z
N MET A 1 20.17 -4.87 5.27
CA MET A 1 20.46 -6.03 6.14
C MET A 1 21.00 -7.22 5.36
N LEU A 2 20.25 -7.82 4.43
CA LEU A 2 20.72 -8.99 3.64
C LEU A 2 22.04 -8.72 2.89
N ALA A 3 22.15 -7.59 2.18
CA ALA A 3 23.37 -7.23 1.45
C ALA A 3 24.61 -7.11 2.34
N ARG A 4 24.44 -6.67 3.60
CA ARG A 4 25.51 -6.62 4.60
C ARG A 4 25.97 -8.03 4.97
N LEU A 5 25.03 -8.93 5.30
CA LEU A 5 25.34 -10.33 5.63
C LEU A 5 26.02 -11.07 4.48
N VAL A 6 25.65 -10.78 3.23
CA VAL A 6 26.36 -11.30 2.05
C VAL A 6 27.77 -10.74 1.94
N GLY A 7 27.97 -9.45 2.25
CA GLY A 7 29.30 -8.83 2.29
C GLY A 7 30.22 -9.41 3.37
N GLU A 8 29.66 -9.77 4.52
CA GLU A 8 30.35 -10.39 5.66
C GLU A 8 30.63 -11.89 5.47
N LEU A 9 30.06 -12.52 4.43
CA LEU A 9 30.30 -13.94 4.14
C LEU A 9 31.75 -14.17 3.72
N GLU A 10 32.37 -15.18 4.32
CA GLU A 10 33.75 -15.58 4.04
C GLU A 10 33.90 -16.13 2.61
N GLU A 11 35.07 -15.91 2.00
CA GLU A 11 35.42 -16.64 0.80
C GLU A 11 35.71 -18.11 1.12
N PRO A 12 35.30 -19.07 0.28
CA PRO A 12 34.81 -18.90 -1.11
C PRO A 12 33.28 -18.85 -1.26
N PHE A 13 32.54 -18.73 -0.16
CA PHE A 13 31.08 -18.82 -0.18
C PHE A 13 30.45 -17.57 -0.77
N ARG A 14 31.00 -16.39 -0.47
CA ARG A 14 30.55 -15.11 -1.02
C ARG A 14 30.65 -15.08 -2.54
N GLU A 15 31.81 -15.41 -3.12
CA GLU A 15 31.98 -15.52 -4.57
C GLU A 15 30.94 -16.46 -5.19
N THR A 16 30.77 -17.66 -4.60
CA THR A 16 29.84 -18.67 -5.13
C THR A 16 28.38 -18.20 -5.08
N ILE A 17 27.97 -17.50 -4.01
CA ILE A 17 26.61 -16.95 -3.86
C ILE A 17 26.36 -15.81 -4.86
N LEU A 18 27.32 -14.92 -5.06
CA LEU A 18 27.20 -13.83 -6.03
C LEU A 18 27.10 -14.37 -7.47
N LEU A 19 27.96 -15.32 -7.85
CA LEU A 19 27.87 -15.97 -9.16
C LEU A 19 26.51 -16.64 -9.38
N ARG A 20 25.94 -17.27 -8.35
CA ARG A 20 24.64 -17.94 -8.47
C ARG A 20 23.47 -16.95 -8.57
N TYR A 21 23.40 -15.99 -7.65
CA TYR A 21 22.18 -15.18 -7.45
C TYR A 21 22.27 -13.78 -8.02
N ALA A 22 23.46 -13.18 -8.13
CA ALA A 22 23.65 -11.88 -8.77
C ALA A 22 23.92 -12.03 -10.27
N GLU A 23 24.76 -13.00 -10.67
CA GLU A 23 25.07 -13.25 -12.09
C GLU A 23 24.17 -14.31 -12.74
N GLY A 24 23.34 -15.02 -11.95
CA GLY A 24 22.38 -15.99 -12.47
C GLY A 24 22.98 -17.28 -13.03
N LEU A 25 24.26 -17.58 -12.75
CA LEU A 25 24.92 -18.76 -13.29
C LEU A 25 24.42 -20.05 -12.65
N GLU A 26 24.30 -21.11 -13.45
CA GLU A 26 24.01 -22.46 -12.97
C GLU A 26 25.26 -23.10 -12.33
N PRO A 27 25.10 -24.04 -11.37
CA PRO A 27 26.23 -24.65 -10.67
C PRO A 27 27.29 -25.27 -11.59
N THR A 28 26.91 -25.77 -12.76
CA THR A 28 27.84 -26.32 -13.76
C THR A 28 28.63 -25.24 -14.50
N GLN A 29 28.06 -24.05 -14.71
CA GLN A 29 28.75 -22.89 -15.28
C GLN A 29 29.76 -22.31 -14.28
N ILE A 30 29.35 -22.20 -13.02
CA ILE A 30 30.23 -21.79 -11.91
C ILE A 30 31.41 -22.76 -11.77
N ALA A 31 31.14 -24.07 -11.81
CA ALA A 31 32.17 -25.11 -11.75
C ALA A 31 33.23 -24.95 -12.84
N ARG A 32 32.82 -24.74 -14.09
CA ARG A 32 33.73 -24.50 -15.21
C ARG A 32 34.53 -23.21 -15.02
N ARG A 33 33.89 -22.13 -14.56
CA ARG A 33 34.53 -20.83 -14.36
C ARG A 33 35.59 -20.85 -13.27
N LEU A 34 35.33 -21.57 -12.18
CA LEU A 34 36.23 -21.66 -11.03
C LEU A 34 37.21 -22.85 -11.10
N GLY A 35 37.09 -23.72 -12.10
CA GLY A 35 37.95 -24.91 -12.23
C GLY A 35 37.74 -25.95 -11.12
N ILE A 36 36.55 -26.04 -10.54
CA ILE A 36 36.23 -26.95 -9.42
C ILE A 36 35.07 -27.90 -9.73
N PRO A 37 34.93 -29.03 -9.02
CA PRO A 37 33.79 -29.93 -9.21
C PRO A 37 32.43 -29.27 -8.94
N ALA A 38 31.41 -29.59 -9.74
CA ALA A 38 30.05 -29.08 -9.55
C ALA A 38 29.40 -29.55 -8.23
N SER A 39 29.85 -30.68 -7.68
CA SER A 39 29.49 -31.13 -6.33
C SER A 39 29.97 -30.13 -5.27
N THR A 40 31.20 -29.65 -5.37
CA THR A 40 31.77 -28.62 -4.49
C THR A 40 31.01 -27.31 -4.60
N VAL A 41 30.63 -26.88 -5.80
CA VAL A 41 29.80 -25.69 -6.00
C VAL A 41 28.47 -25.83 -5.29
N ARG A 42 27.75 -26.94 -5.49
CA ARG A 42 26.47 -27.19 -4.81
C ARG A 42 26.61 -27.19 -3.29
N TRP A 43 27.67 -27.80 -2.78
CA TRP A 43 27.98 -27.76 -1.35
C TRP A 43 28.25 -26.33 -0.85
N ARG A 44 29.07 -25.55 -1.57
CA ARG A 44 29.35 -24.14 -1.23
C ARG A 44 28.10 -23.28 -1.23
N ILE A 45 27.19 -23.46 -2.20
CA ILE A 45 25.90 -22.75 -2.22
C ILE A 45 25.08 -23.13 -0.99
N LYS A 46 24.96 -24.42 -0.69
CA LYS A 46 24.20 -24.91 0.48
C LYS A 46 24.77 -24.31 1.78
N GLU A 47 26.08 -24.42 1.97
CA GLU A 47 26.78 -23.94 3.16
C GLU A 47 26.70 -22.41 3.29
N GLY A 48 26.90 -21.68 2.19
CA GLY A 48 26.76 -20.23 2.15
C GLY A 48 25.35 -19.77 2.54
N LEU A 49 24.30 -20.41 2.00
CA LEU A 49 22.92 -20.12 2.38
C LEU A 49 22.64 -20.44 3.86
N GLU A 50 23.24 -21.49 4.41
CA GLU A 50 23.06 -21.84 5.82
C GLU A 50 23.73 -20.82 6.75
N ARG A 51 24.91 -20.32 6.39
CA ARG A 51 25.57 -19.22 7.09
C ARG A 51 24.74 -17.95 7.06
N LEU A 52 24.16 -17.61 5.90
CA LEU A 52 23.28 -16.45 5.77
C LEU A 52 22.00 -16.58 6.61
N ARG A 53 21.41 -17.79 6.69
CA ARG A 53 20.25 -18.05 7.56
C ARG A 53 20.60 -17.84 9.03
N ARG A 54 21.72 -18.41 9.49
CA ARG A 54 22.19 -18.20 10.87
C ARG A 54 22.41 -16.72 11.17
N GLY A 55 23.05 -15.98 10.28
CA GLY A 55 23.22 -14.53 10.44
C GLY A 55 21.90 -13.75 10.49
N LEU A 56 20.87 -14.20 9.76
CA LEU A 56 19.52 -13.63 9.85
C LEU A 56 18.83 -13.99 11.17
N ASP A 57 18.96 -15.23 11.63
CA ASP A 57 18.43 -15.68 12.91
C ASP A 57 19.06 -14.83 14.04
N ASP A 58 20.39 -14.70 14.07
CA ASP A 58 21.12 -13.92 15.08
C ASP A 58 20.70 -12.44 15.07
N ALA A 59 20.53 -11.85 13.88
CA ALA A 59 20.11 -10.46 13.73
C ALA A 59 18.66 -10.20 14.21
N HIS A 60 17.83 -11.23 14.34
CA HIS A 60 16.44 -11.13 14.81
C HIS A 60 16.21 -11.86 16.13
N GLY A 61 17.24 -11.96 16.96
CA GLY A 61 17.13 -12.53 18.31
C GLY A 61 16.87 -14.04 18.33
N GLY A 62 17.28 -14.76 17.29
CA GLY A 62 17.14 -16.21 17.14
C GLY A 62 15.76 -16.66 16.65
N ASP A 63 14.80 -15.76 16.44
CA ASP A 63 13.47 -16.14 15.96
C ASP A 63 13.37 -16.06 14.44
N ARG A 64 13.46 -17.24 13.83
CA ARG A 64 13.33 -17.42 12.38
C ARG A 64 12.01 -16.89 11.81
N LYS A 65 10.93 -16.90 12.59
CA LYS A 65 9.61 -16.44 12.13
C LYS A 65 9.61 -14.95 11.84
N LEU A 66 10.35 -14.16 12.60
CA LEU A 66 10.36 -12.69 12.47
C LEU A 66 10.89 -12.26 11.10
N TRP A 67 12.06 -12.76 10.70
CA TRP A 67 12.62 -12.38 9.41
C TRP A 67 11.92 -13.09 8.24
N LEU A 68 11.39 -14.29 8.44
CA LEU A 68 10.55 -14.96 7.43
C LEU A 68 9.29 -14.15 7.13
N LEU A 69 8.59 -13.65 8.16
CA LEU A 69 7.43 -12.78 7.99
C LEU A 69 7.79 -11.47 7.30
N ALA A 70 8.95 -10.89 7.61
CA ALA A 70 9.46 -9.69 6.94
C ALA A 70 9.76 -9.94 5.44
N LEU A 71 10.23 -11.14 5.08
CA LEU A 71 10.51 -11.52 3.69
C LEU A 71 9.31 -12.13 2.95
N ALA A 72 8.25 -12.51 3.65
CA ALA A 72 7.09 -13.19 3.07
C ALA A 72 6.45 -12.43 1.90
N PRO A 73 6.22 -11.09 1.96
CA PRO A 73 5.66 -10.35 0.83
C PRO A 73 6.52 -10.43 -0.44
N ILE A 74 7.85 -10.50 -0.29
CA ILE A 74 8.80 -10.58 -1.41
C ILE A 74 8.83 -12.01 -1.96
N ALA A 75 8.77 -13.02 -1.09
CA ALA A 75 8.75 -14.43 -1.49
C ALA A 75 7.44 -14.84 -2.17
N LEU A 76 6.33 -14.27 -1.71
CA LEU A 76 4.97 -14.49 -2.23
C LEU A 76 4.63 -13.57 -3.41
N TRP A 77 5.52 -12.63 -3.76
CA TRP A 77 5.29 -11.76 -4.90
C TRP A 77 5.07 -12.63 -6.14
N PRO A 78 3.95 -12.45 -6.88
CA PRO A 78 3.70 -13.18 -8.10
C PRO A 78 4.90 -12.96 -9.01
N ARG A 79 5.76 -13.98 -9.13
CA ARG A 79 6.76 -14.01 -10.17
C ARG A 79 5.94 -14.21 -11.41
N GLU A 80 5.71 -13.13 -12.15
CA GLU A 80 5.20 -13.14 -13.53
C GLU A 80 5.98 -14.26 -14.23
N THR A 81 5.40 -15.45 -14.24
CA THR A 81 5.90 -16.52 -15.06
C THR A 81 5.79 -15.95 -16.45
N ARG A 82 6.82 -16.13 -17.27
CA ARG A 82 6.84 -15.69 -18.67
C ARG A 82 5.86 -16.54 -19.51
N ALA A 83 4.67 -16.79 -18.99
CA ALA A 83 3.51 -17.34 -19.64
C ALA A 83 2.58 -16.14 -19.88
N ALA A 84 2.29 -15.87 -21.15
CA ALA A 84 1.39 -14.80 -21.54
C ALA A 84 0.09 -14.89 -20.74
N PRO A 85 -0.36 -13.82 -20.07
CA PRO A 85 -1.55 -13.90 -19.24
C PRO A 85 -2.79 -13.88 -20.15
N ALA A 86 -3.48 -15.02 -20.26
CA ALA A 86 -4.91 -15.01 -20.58
C ALA A 86 -5.65 -14.65 -19.29
N VAL A 87 -5.79 -13.35 -18.99
CA VAL A 87 -6.57 -12.90 -17.83
C VAL A 87 -8.07 -12.98 -18.16
N PRO A 88 -8.90 -13.75 -17.43
CA PRO A 88 -10.34 -13.61 -17.54
C PRO A 88 -10.77 -12.29 -16.89
N VAL A 89 -11.32 -11.39 -17.71
CA VAL A 89 -11.79 -10.01 -17.39
C VAL A 89 -12.74 -9.92 -16.18
N ALA A 90 -13.32 -11.04 -15.72
CA ALA A 90 -14.26 -11.08 -14.61
C ALA A 90 -13.63 -10.70 -13.24
N LEU A 91 -12.33 -10.95 -13.02
CA LEU A 91 -11.71 -10.71 -11.70
C LEU A 91 -11.33 -9.24 -11.47
N THR A 92 -11.12 -8.46 -12.53
CA THR A 92 -10.71 -7.05 -12.43
C THR A 92 -11.85 -6.12 -11.99
N ILE A 93 -13.11 -6.48 -12.25
CA ILE A 93 -14.26 -5.63 -11.91
C ILE A 93 -14.51 -5.59 -10.39
N LEU A 94 -14.23 -6.67 -9.67
CA LEU A 94 -14.44 -6.75 -8.21
C LEU A 94 -13.40 -5.94 -7.40
N ALA A 95 -12.17 -5.82 -7.89
CA ALA A 95 -11.10 -5.10 -7.18
C ALA A 95 -11.28 -3.57 -7.21
N VAL A 96 -11.86 -3.02 -8.31
CA VAL A 96 -12.10 -1.57 -8.43
C VAL A 96 -13.26 -1.11 -7.54
N GLY A 97 -14.28 -1.95 -7.34
CA GLY A 97 -15.42 -1.64 -6.48
C GLY A 97 -15.07 -1.51 -4.98
N ALA A 98 -14.13 -2.34 -4.49
CA ALA A 98 -13.72 -2.33 -3.09
C ALA A 98 -12.96 -1.04 -2.70
N VAL A 99 -12.15 -0.49 -3.61
CA VAL A 99 -11.39 0.76 -3.36
C VAL A 99 -12.33 1.97 -3.37
N ALA A 100 -13.33 2.01 -4.25
CA ALA A 100 -14.33 3.08 -4.28
C ALA A 100 -15.25 3.07 -3.03
N GLY A 101 -15.61 1.88 -2.53
CA GLY A 101 -16.44 1.73 -1.32
C GLY A 101 -15.75 2.24 -0.05
N ILE A 102 -14.45 1.96 0.12
CA ILE A 102 -13.67 2.43 1.26
C ILE A 102 -13.46 3.95 1.22
N ALA A 103 -13.25 4.53 0.03
CA ALA A 103 -13.11 5.98 -0.14
C ALA A 103 -14.41 6.74 0.19
N LEU A 104 -15.57 6.20 -0.18
CA LEU A 104 -16.89 6.79 0.13
C LEU A 104 -17.23 6.71 1.62
N LEU A 105 -16.85 5.63 2.31
CA LEU A 105 -17.04 5.48 3.76
C LEU A 105 -16.18 6.49 4.56
N VAL A 106 -14.94 6.75 4.13
CA VAL A 106 -14.05 7.73 4.77
C VAL A 106 -14.51 9.17 4.49
N ALA A 107 -15.05 9.45 3.30
CA ALA A 107 -15.59 10.77 2.96
C ALA A 107 -16.91 11.08 3.70
N GLY A 108 -17.80 10.10 3.86
CA GLY A 108 -19.09 10.27 4.54
C GLY A 108 -18.96 10.58 6.04
N VAL A 109 -17.97 9.99 6.72
CA VAL A 109 -17.72 10.22 8.15
C VAL A 109 -17.23 11.66 8.43
N ARG A 110 -16.55 12.32 7.48
CA ARG A 110 -16.05 13.69 7.65
C ARG A 110 -17.12 14.77 7.50
N SER A 111 -18.27 14.48 6.90
CA SER A 111 -19.32 15.48 6.67
C SER A 111 -20.22 15.73 7.88
N GLN A 112 -20.23 14.83 8.87
CA GLN A 112 -21.15 14.92 10.02
C GLN A 112 -20.65 15.82 11.15
N SER A 113 -19.40 16.30 11.13
CA SER A 113 -18.90 17.25 12.14
C SER A 113 -19.28 18.71 11.85
N SER A 114 -20.23 18.96 10.94
CA SER A 114 -20.82 20.29 10.74
C SER A 114 -21.85 20.58 11.84
N THR A 115 -21.38 20.80 13.06
CA THR A 115 -22.18 21.34 14.17
C THR A 115 -22.83 22.65 13.72
N PRO A 116 -24.17 22.75 13.60
CA PRO A 116 -24.80 24.04 13.39
C PRO A 116 -24.89 24.71 14.76
N SER A 117 -23.84 25.43 15.14
CA SER A 117 -23.94 26.45 16.16
C SER A 117 -24.88 27.54 15.65
N GLN A 118 -26.07 27.57 16.23
CA GLN A 118 -26.92 28.76 16.26
C GLN A 118 -26.08 29.94 16.74
N THR A 119 -25.96 30.98 15.93
CA THR A 119 -25.83 32.34 16.44
C THR A 119 -26.44 33.29 15.43
N ALA A 120 -27.49 33.97 15.89
CA ALA A 120 -27.96 35.28 15.47
C ALA A 120 -27.30 35.91 14.22
N ASN A 121 -28.11 36.40 13.28
CA ASN A 121 -28.54 37.80 13.35
C ASN A 121 -29.24 38.23 12.05
N SER A 122 -30.37 38.91 12.27
CA SER A 122 -31.13 39.77 11.38
C SER A 122 -30.35 40.45 10.23
N ARG A 123 -30.96 40.41 9.03
CA ARG A 123 -31.04 41.53 8.07
C ARG A 123 -31.87 41.12 6.85
N GLY A 124 -32.95 41.87 6.60
CA GLY A 124 -33.80 41.78 5.41
C GLY A 124 -35.26 41.53 5.81
N SER A 125 -36.02 42.50 6.33
CA SER A 125 -36.21 43.87 5.80
C SER A 125 -36.48 43.83 4.30
N GLY A 126 -37.75 43.64 3.93
CA GLY A 126 -38.17 43.73 2.53
C GLY A 126 -39.64 43.40 2.26
N ALA A 127 -40.29 42.55 3.06
CA ALA A 127 -41.59 41.99 2.66
C ALA A 127 -42.84 42.63 3.31
N SER A 128 -42.71 43.51 4.31
CA SER A 128 -43.88 44.02 5.08
C SER A 128 -44.44 45.37 4.58
N MET A 129 -43.81 46.01 3.58
CA MET A 129 -44.26 47.32 3.07
C MET A 129 -45.43 47.20 2.07
N ALA A 130 -45.54 46.08 1.36
CA ALA A 130 -46.62 45.85 0.39
C ALA A 130 -47.99 45.59 1.05
N GLU A 131 -47.99 45.13 2.31
CA GLU A 131 -49.21 44.74 3.02
C GLU A 131 -49.88 45.89 3.80
N ARG A 132 -49.16 47.00 4.03
CA ARG A 132 -49.73 48.20 4.68
C ARG A 132 -50.48 49.11 3.71
N GLN A 133 -50.38 48.85 2.40
CA GLN A 133 -51.01 49.66 1.36
C GLN A 133 -52.44 49.21 1.06
N SER A 134 -52.80 47.96 1.34
CA SER A 134 -54.18 47.47 1.22
C SER A 134 -55.10 48.06 2.30
N LEU A 135 -54.62 48.17 3.54
CA LEU A 135 -55.37 48.76 4.67
C LEU A 135 -55.63 50.28 4.50
N ARG A 136 -54.96 50.95 3.56
CA ARG A 136 -55.22 52.35 3.18
C ARG A 136 -56.52 52.52 2.38
N THR A 137 -57.19 51.44 1.99
CA THR A 137 -58.32 51.47 1.07
C THR A 137 -59.68 51.21 1.74
N GLU A 138 -59.73 50.75 3.00
CA GLU A 138 -60.99 50.33 3.65
C GLU A 138 -61.56 51.30 4.70
N ALA A 139 -60.90 52.43 4.99
CA ALA A 139 -61.43 53.44 5.92
C ALA A 139 -61.79 54.77 5.25
N SER A 140 -62.17 54.71 3.97
CA SER A 140 -62.94 55.76 3.29
C SER A 140 -64.39 55.71 3.79
N TRP A 141 -64.86 56.62 4.65
CA TRP A 141 -66.27 57.06 4.53
C TRP A 141 -66.74 58.33 5.28
N PHE A 142 -66.09 58.98 6.27
CA PHE A 142 -66.72 60.17 6.90
C PHE A 142 -65.88 61.48 6.90
N VAL A 143 -66.48 62.47 6.25
CA VAL A 143 -66.04 63.85 5.95
C VAL A 143 -66.55 64.81 7.04
N GLN A 144 -65.72 65.82 7.35
CA GLN A 144 -65.91 67.02 8.21
C GLN A 144 -66.93 68.03 7.58
N PRO A 145 -67.24 69.21 8.16
CA PRO A 145 -66.89 69.81 9.46
C PRO A 145 -68.08 70.02 10.42
#